data_AF-A0A6V7IZ39-F1
#
_entry.id   AF-A0A6V7IZ39-F1
#
_cell.length_a   1.000
_cell.length_b   1.000
_cell.length_c   1.000
_cell.angle_alpha   90.00
_cell.angle_beta   90.00
_cell.angle_gamma   90.00
#
_symmetry.space_group_name_H-M   'P 1'
#
loop_
_entity.id
_entity.type
_entity.pdbx_description
1 polymer ?
#
loop_
_entity_poly.entity_id
_entity_poly.type
_entity_poly.pdbx_seq_one_letter_code
_entity_poly.pdbx_strand_id
1 'polypeptide(L)' 'SLKTPWLAILTSLPVWALLVAQCSQAWGFWMLLTKTPAYMDSALHYKIAE' A
#
# COMPACT_ATOMS: atom_id res chain seq x y z
N SER A 1 25.43 -25.90 -7.23
CA SER A 1 24.62 -24.87 -6.56
C SER A 1 24.31 -23.78 -7.55
N LEU A 2 23.10 -23.75 -8.12
CA LEU A 2 22.70 -22.69 -9.05
C LEU A 2 22.57 -21.39 -8.26
N LYS A 3 23.51 -20.46 -8.46
CA LYS A 3 23.42 -19.09 -7.97
C LYS A 3 22.28 -18.42 -8.74
N THR A 4 21.08 -18.42 -8.19
CA THR A 4 19.97 -17.63 -8.70
C THR A 4 20.41 -16.16 -8.74
N PRO A 5 20.33 -15.48 -9.89
CA PRO A 5 20.85 -14.13 -10.03
C PRO A 5 19.88 -13.11 -9.42
N TRP A 6 19.80 -13.13 -8.08
CA TRP A 6 18.97 -12.21 -7.29
C TRP A 6 19.28 -10.74 -7.61
N LEU A 7 20.54 -10.39 -7.83
CA LEU A 7 20.93 -9.03 -8.20
C LEU A 7 20.36 -8.60 -9.56
N ALA A 8 20.34 -9.48 -10.56
CA ALA A 8 19.84 -9.14 -11.90
C ALA A 8 18.32 -8.94 -11.92
N ILE A 9 17.61 -9.67 -11.05
CA ILE A 9 16.16 -9.53 -10.87
C ILE A 9 15.87 -8.21 -10.14
N LEU A 10 16.62 -7.91 -9.09
CA LEU A 10 16.47 -6.67 -8.31
C LEU A 10 16.91 -5.41 -9.07
N THR A 11 17.77 -5.50 -10.09
CA THR A 11 18.13 -4.33 -10.92
C THR A 11 17.18 -4.11 -12.10
N SER A 12 16.20 -4.99 -12.31
CA SER A 12 15.25 -4.84 -13.41
C SER A 12 14.17 -3.79 -13.10
N LEU A 13 14.05 -2.78 -13.97
CA LEU A 13 12.99 -1.75 -13.94
C LEU A 13 11.56 -2.30 -13.76
N PRO A 14 11.11 -3.35 -14.49
CA PRO A 14 9.75 -3.85 -14.34
C PRO A 14 9.48 -4.45 -12.96
N VAL A 15 10.48 -5.01 -12.27
CA VAL A 15 10.32 -5.54 -10.92
C VAL A 15 10.08 -4.41 -9.91
N TRP A 16 10.82 -3.30 -10.02
CA TRP A 16 10.57 -2.12 -9.18
C TRP A 16 9.21 -1.49 -9.47
N ALA A 17 8.81 -1.39 -10.74
CA ALA A 17 7.49 -0.86 -11.10
C ALA A 17 6.36 -1.69 -10.48
N LEU A 18 6.47 -3.02 -10.54
CA LEU A 18 5.49 -3.93 -9.93
C LEU A 18 5.50 -3.83 -8.40
N LEU A 19 6.68 -3.78 -7.77
CA LEU A 19 6.82 -3.65 -6.33
C LEU A 19 6.18 -2.35 -5.83
N VAL A 20 6.49 -1.22 -6.45
CA VAL A 20 5.92 0.09 -6.10
C VAL A 20 4.41 0.12 -6.38
N ALA A 21 3.93 -0.48 -7.46
CA ALA A 21 2.50 -0.58 -7.75
C ALA A 21 1.74 -1.35 -6.66
N GLN A 22 2.25 -2.51 -6.25
CA GLN A 22 1.64 -3.32 -5.20
C GLN A 22 1.73 -2.63 -3.82
N CYS A 23 2.87 -2.02 -3.50
CA CYS A 23 3.04 -1.25 -2.27
C CYS A 23 2.12 -0.04 -2.21
N SER A 24 2.01 0.74 -3.28
CA SER A 24 1.13 1.91 -3.35
C SER A 24 -0.34 1.53 -3.31
N GLN A 25 -0.72 0.38 -3.89
CA GLN A 25 -2.07 -0.16 -3.77
C GLN A 25 -2.39 -0.52 -2.31
N ALA A 26 -1.54 -1.31 -1.66
CA ALA A 26 -1.73 -1.72 -0.26
C ALA A 26 -1.75 -0.52 0.69
N TRP A 27 -0.83 0.44 0.49
CA TRP A 27 -0.73 1.64 1.30
C TRP A 27 -1.89 2.61 1.04
N GLY A 28 -2.32 2.78 -0.20
CA GLY A 28 -3.50 3.57 -0.56
C GLY A 28 -4.78 3.01 0.05
N PHE A 29 -4.95 1.69 0.03
CA PHE A 29 -6.08 1.03 0.70
C PHE A 29 -6.06 1.24 2.22
N TRP A 30 -4.90 1.06 2.86
CA TRP A 30 -4.71 1.36 4.29
C TRP A 30 -4.95 2.83 4.63
N MET A 31 -4.50 3.76 3.77
CA MET A 31 -4.74 5.18 3.94
C MET A 31 -6.24 5.50 3.85
N LEU A 32 -6.94 4.95 2.86
CA LEU A 32 -8.38 5.11 2.76
C LEU A 32 -9.07 4.55 4.00
N LEU A 33 -8.74 3.33 4.42
CA LEU A 33 -9.29 2.72 5.64
C LEU A 33 -9.07 3.55 6.91
N THR A 34 -7.91 4.17 7.08
CA THR A 34 -7.61 5.01 8.26
C THR A 34 -8.22 6.41 8.17
N LYS A 35 -8.41 6.93 6.96
CA LYS A 35 -9.08 8.21 6.71
C LYS A 35 -10.60 8.07 6.73
N THR A 36 -11.17 6.90 6.48
CA THR A 36 -12.60 6.63 6.59
C THR A 36 -13.17 6.92 7.99
N PRO A 37 -12.63 6.40 9.12
CA PRO A 37 -13.15 6.74 10.44
C PRO A 37 -12.95 8.23 10.77
N ALA A 38 -11.83 8.83 10.34
CA ALA A 38 -11.60 10.26 10.52
C ALA A 38 -12.58 11.14 9.70
N TYR A 39 -12.91 10.73 8.47
CA TYR A 39 -13.89 11.39 7.62
C TYR A 39 -15.30 11.24 8.17
N MET A 40 -15.65 10.06 8.70
CA MET A 40 -16.95 9.82 9.33
C MET A 40 -17.15 10.64 10.61
N ASP A 41 -16.11 10.81 11.43
CA ASP A 41 -16.15 11.63 12.64
C ASP A 41 -16.24 13.14 12.32
N SER A 42 -15.40 13.61 11.38
CA SER A 42 -15.27 15.05 11.09
C SER A 42 -16.28 15.63 10.11
N ALA A 43 -16.66 14.89 9.06
CA ALA A 43 -17.55 15.38 8.00
C ALA A 43 -19.02 14.99 8.21
N LEU A 44 -19.27 13.83 8.86
CA LEU A 44 -20.62 13.31 9.06
C LEU A 44 -21.14 13.51 10.50
N HIS A 45 -20.30 14.00 11.43
CA HIS A 45 -20.61 14.11 12.86
C HIS A 45 -21.16 12.82 13.48
N TYR A 46 -20.86 11.67 12.88
CA TYR A 46 -21.35 10.38 13.32
C TYR A 46 -20.29 9.75 14.21
N LYS A 47 -20.45 9.91 15.53
CA LYS A 47 -19.63 9.20 16.50
C LYS A 47 -19.89 7.71 16.34
N ILE A 48 -18.93 6.99 15.75
CA ILE A 48 -18.80 5.56 15.97
C ILE A 48 -18.14 5.39 17.35
N ALA A 49 -18.82 5.89 18.37
CA ALA A 49 -18.66 5.39 19.72
C ALA A 49 -19.70 4.29 19.84
N GLU A 50 -19.28 3.14 20.37
CA GLU A 50 -20.19 2.18 20.98
C GLU A 50 -21.23 2.88 21.87
#